data_AF-A0A0J7KA75-F1
#
_entry.id   AF-A0A0J7KA75-F1
#
_cell.length_a   1.000
_cell.length_b   1.000
_cell.length_c   1.000
_cell.angle_alpha   90.00
_cell.angle_beta   90.00
_cell.angle_gamma   90.00
#
_symmetry.space_group_name_H-M   'P 1'
#
loop_
_entity.id
_entity.type
_entity.pdbx_description
1 polymer ?
#
loop_
_entity_poly.entity_id
_entity_poly.type
_entity_poly.pdbx_seq_one_letter_code
_entity_poly.pdbx_strand_id
1 'polypeptide(L)' 'MAIVTLRNVDQKKQVLDKKRKLRRREERIEEDLTWEERRSKWMIREIARREEKEGKKVWIGKRGLQIEGVWWR' A
#
# COMPACT_ATOMS: atom_id res chain seq x y z
N MET A 1 15.31 10.33 -8.12
CA MET A 1 14.55 10.20 -6.85
C MET A 1 14.15 11.60 -6.43
N ALA A 2 12.87 11.89 -6.31
CA ALA A 2 12.37 13.20 -5.91
C ALA A 2 11.56 13.04 -4.62
N ILE A 3 11.90 13.82 -3.59
CA ILE A 3 11.16 13.86 -2.32
C ILE A 3 10.20 15.04 -2.41
N VAL A 4 8.90 14.77 -2.29
CA VAL A 4 7.86 15.80 -2.33
C VAL A 4 7.20 15.85 -0.97
N THR A 5 7.35 16.97 -0.28
CA THR A 5 6.64 17.24 0.96
C THR A 5 5.28 17.86 0.64
N LEU A 6 4.21 17.27 1.19
CA LEU A 6 2.85 17.78 1.05
C LEU A 6 2.44 18.43 2.36
N ARG A 7 1.84 19.63 2.29
CA ARG A 7 1.38 20.35 3.48
C ARG A 7 0.17 19.72 4.16
N ASN A 8 -0.65 18.96 3.41
CA ASN A 8 -1.90 18.41 3.91
C ASN A 8 -1.99 16.88 3.71
N VAL A 9 -2.45 16.19 4.76
CA VAL A 9 -2.67 14.74 4.78
C VAL A 9 -3.73 14.32 3.76
N ASP A 10 -4.74 15.15 3.51
CA ASP A 10 -5.77 14.87 2.51
C ASP A 10 -5.23 14.91 1.07
N GLN A 11 -4.31 15.84 0.78
CA GLN A 11 -3.60 15.85 -0.50
C GLN A 11 -2.74 14.60 -0.66
N LYS A 12 -2.03 14.19 0.41
CA LYS A 12 -1.27 12.93 0.42
C LYS A 12 -2.19 11.74 0.13
N LYS A 13 -3.38 11.69 0.73
CA LYS A 13 -4.38 10.63 0.49
C LYS A 13 -4.84 10.61 -0.98
N GLN A 14 -5.13 11.76 -1.58
CA GLN A 14 -5.53 11.85 -2.99
C GLN A 14 -4.43 11.39 -3.95
N VAL A 15 -3.17 11.76 -3.68
CA VAL A 15 -2.01 11.33 -4.48
C VAL A 15 -1.83 9.81 -4.39
N LEU A 16 -1.95 9.25 -3.18
CA LEU A 16 -1.85 7.81 -2.96
C LEU A 16 -3.01 7.01 -3.55
N ASP A 17 -4.21 7.56 -3.60
CA ASP A 17 -5.35 6.92 -4.27
C ASP A 17 -5.13 6.87 -5.79
N LYS A 18 -4.69 8.00 -6.36
CA LYS A 18 -4.34 8.12 -7.79
C LYS A 18 -3.10 7.31 -8.17
N LYS A 19 -2.28 6.84 -7.21
CA LYS A 19 -1.15 5.92 -7.46
C LYS A 19 -1.54 4.69 -8.27
N ARG A 20 -2.78 4.20 -8.13
CA ARG A 20 -3.28 3.06 -8.94
C ARG A 20 -3.26 3.35 -10.44
N LYS A 21 -3.35 4.62 -10.87
CA LYS A 21 -3.26 5.01 -12.29
C LYS A 21 -1.84 4.88 -12.86
N LEU A 22 -0.83 4.75 -12.00
CA LEU A 22 0.58 4.58 -12.39
C LEU A 22 0.98 3.10 -12.54
N ARG A 23 0.07 2.14 -12.34
CA ARG A 23 0.36 0.67 -12.38
C ARG A 23 0.95 0.15 -13.70
N ARG A 24 1.02 0.97 -14.75
CA ARG A 24 1.58 0.65 -16.08
C ARG A 24 2.69 1.60 -16.54
N ARG A 25 3.08 2.57 -15.70
CA ARG A 25 4.19 3.49 -16.00
C ARG A 25 5.42 3.09 -15.19
N GLU A 26 6.61 3.44 -15.67
CA GLU A 26 7.86 3.23 -14.92
C GLU A 26 7.92 4.09 -13.64
N GLU A 27 7.19 5.21 -13.64
CA GLU A 27 7.08 6.13 -12.51
C GLU A 27 6.44 5.48 -11.28
N ARG A 28 7.20 5.43 -10.17
CA ARG A 28 6.74 4.88 -8.89
C ARG A 28 6.70 5.97 -7.84
N ILE A 29 5.53 6.15 -7.24
CA ILE A 29 5.36 6.99 -6.05
C ILE A 29 5.42 6.08 -4.83
N GLU A 30 6.43 6.25 -3.99
CA GLU A 30 6.51 5.63 -2.67
C GLU A 30 6.34 6.68 -1.57
N GLU A 31 5.81 6.23 -0.44
CA GLU A 31 5.76 7.08 0.75
C GLU A 31 7.12 7.01 1.43
N ASP A 32 7.56 8.15 1.97
CA ASP A 32 8.68 8.20 2.89
C ASP A 32 8.23 7.61 4.22
N LEU A 33 8.31 6.28 4.29
CA LEU A 33 7.99 5.49 5.47
C LEU A 33 9.27 5.26 6.26
N THR A 34 9.14 5.32 7.58
CA THR A 34 10.22 4.88 8.46
C THR A 34 10.57 3.41 8.19
N TRP A 35 11.79 3.00 8.57
CA TRP A 35 12.27 1.63 8.34
C TRP A 35 11.33 0.57 8.94
N GLU A 36 10.74 0.86 10.09
CA GLU A 36 9.77 -0.01 10.77
C GLU A 36 8.45 -0.13 9.99
N GLU A 37 7.87 0.99 9.58
CA GLU A 37 6.66 1.00 8.75
C GLU A 37 6.88 0.32 7.40
N ARG A 38 8.09 0.45 6.82
CA ARG A 38 8.48 -0.23 5.58
C ARG A 38 8.52 -1.75 5.77
N ARG A 39 9.10 -2.25 6.87
CA ARG A 39 9.10 -3.69 7.19
C ARG A 39 7.68 -4.23 7.36
N SER A 40 6.84 -3.54 8.13
CA SER A 40 5.44 -3.92 8.34
C SER A 40 4.65 -3.93 7.03
N LYS A 41 4.82 -2.92 6.17
CA LYS A 41 4.16 -2.86 4.86
C LYS A 41 4.65 -3.93 3.90
N TRP A 42 5.94 -4.29 3.96
CA TRP A 42 6.51 -5.38 3.15
C TRP A 42 5.96 -6.74 3.58
N MET A 43 5.93 -7.01 4.89
CA MET A 43 5.33 -8.22 5.45
C MET A 43 3.86 -8.38 5.06
N ILE A 44 3.06 -7.31 5.20
CA ILE A 44 1.64 -7.30 4.79
C ILE A 44 1.50 -7.59 3.29
N ARG A 45 2.38 -7.05 2.45
CA ARG A 45 2.37 -7.32 1.00
C ARG A 45 2.75 -8.76 0.66
N GLU A 46 3.69 -9.35 1.36
CA GLU A 46 4.08 -10.75 1.15
C GLU A 46 2.92 -11.69 1.54
N ILE A 47 2.28 -11.44 2.68
CA ILE A 47 1.07 -12.18 3.09
C ILE A 47 -0.03 -12.00 2.02
N ALA A 48 -0.30 -10.76 1.61
CA ALA A 48 -1.27 -10.47 0.56
C ALA A 48 -0.96 -11.22 -0.74
N ARG A 49 0.31 -11.26 -1.16
CA ARG A 49 0.73 -11.93 -2.38
C ARG A 49 0.61 -13.45 -2.29
N ARG A 50 0.90 -14.03 -1.12
CA ARG A 50 0.72 -15.47 -0.86
C ARG A 50 -0.75 -15.85 -0.94
N GLU A 51 -1.62 -15.02 -0.38
CA GLU A 51 -3.06 -15.27 -0.29
C GLU A 51 -3.74 -15.00 -1.64
N GLU A 52 -3.30 -14.00 -2.41
CA GLU A 52 -3.70 -13.82 -3.82
C GLU A 52 -3.25 -15.01 -4.69
N LYS A 53 -2.07 -15.60 -4.45
CA LYS A 53 -1.64 -16.83 -5.15
C LYS A 53 -2.51 -18.04 -4.83
N GLU A 54 -3.07 -18.10 -3.63
CA GLU A 54 -4.06 -19.10 -3.22
C GLU A 54 -5.47 -18.79 -3.76
N GLY A 55 -5.63 -17.71 -4.54
CA GLY A 55 -6.91 -17.33 -5.17
C GLY A 55 -7.84 -16.50 -4.27
N LYS A 56 -7.37 -16.11 -3.09
CA LYS A 56 -8.18 -15.40 -2.09
C LYS A 56 -8.27 -13.91 -2.41
N LYS A 57 -9.43 -13.30 -2.10
CA LYS A 57 -9.63 -11.86 -2.28
C LYS A 57 -8.93 -11.09 -1.17
N VAL A 58 -7.86 -10.38 -1.52
CA VAL A 58 -7.10 -9.56 -0.57
C VAL A 58 -7.39 -8.07 -0.74
N TRP A 59 -7.65 -7.40 0.38
CA TRP A 59 -7.83 -5.96 0.48
C TRP A 59 -6.84 -5.36 1.47
N ILE A 60 -5.96 -4.49 0.99
CA ILE A 60 -5.04 -3.72 1.85
C ILE A 60 -5.68 -2.36 2.12
N GLY A 61 -6.25 -2.19 3.31
CA GLY A 61 -6.83 -0.93 3.77
C GLY A 61 -5.87 -0.13 4.66
N LYS A 62 -6.26 1.11 5.03
CA LYS A 62 -5.49 1.94 5.98
C LYS A 62 -5.40 1.34 7.38
N ARG A 63 -6.38 0.50 7.78
CA ARG A 63 -6.47 -0.12 9.10
C ARG A 63 -5.84 -1.51 9.19
N GLY A 64 -5.41 -2.10 8.07
CA GLY A 64 -4.86 -3.45 8.06
C GLY A 64 -5.13 -4.20 6.76
N LEU A 65 -4.80 -5.48 6.80
CA LEU A 65 -5.02 -6.45 5.73
C LEU A 65 -6.38 -7.13 5.94
N GLN A 66 -7.17 -7.27 4.89
CA GLN A 66 -8.39 -8.07 4.88
C GLN A 66 -8.24 -9.18 3.84
N ILE A 67 -8.53 -10.41 4.22
CA ILE A 67 -8.43 -11.59 3.38
C ILE A 67 -9.78 -12.28 3.40
N GLU A 68 -10.42 -12.43 2.23
CA GLU A 68 -11.75 -13.03 2.09
C GLU A 68 -12.83 -12.44 3.02
N GLY A 69 -12.73 -11.14 3.31
CA GLY A 69 -13.65 -10.45 4.21
C GLY A 69 -13.27 -10.49 5.69
N VAL A 70 -12.27 -11.31 6.07
CA VAL A 70 -11.75 -11.39 7.44
C VAL A 70 -10.58 -10.41 7.63
N TRP A 71 -10.65 -9.57 8.66
CA TRP A 71 -9.53 -8.70 9.03
C TRP A 71 -8.40 -9.54 9.62
N TRP A 72 -7.24 -9.46 9.00
CA TRP A 72 -6.01 -10.08 9.47
C TRP A 72 -5.54 -9.32 10.72
N ARG A 73 -5.44 -10.04 11.85
CA ARG A 73 -5.06 -9.50 13.17
C ARG A 73 -3.57 -9.70 13.43
#